data_AF-A0A2P8CT82-F1
#
_entry.id   AF-A0A2P8CT82-F1
#
_cell.length_a   1.000
_cell.length_b   1.000
_cell.length_c   1.000
_cell.angle_alpha   90.00
_cell.angle_beta   90.00
_cell.angle_gamma   90.00
#
_symmetry.space_group_name_H-M   'P 1'
#
loop_
_entity.id
_entity.type
_entity.pdbx_description
1 polymer ?
#
loop_
_entity_poly.entity_id
_entity_poly.type
_entity_poly.pdbx_seq_one_letter_code
_entity_poly.pdbx_strand_id
1 'polypeptide(L)'
;MADKKKIGNNEGNAIDEATLLRYLDGTMPPDQQHKLEALMDTDPFLSDAIEGLAEVRDQEQLRIITAQLNNQLKKLTEKRRARRGRNKLTDHWGWIFVLVVLLLVVLGWLVIHMLLRR
;
A
#
# COMPACT_ATOMS: atom_id res chain seq x y z
N MET A 1 -4.82 -13.45 9.20
CA MET A 1 -4.66 -12.19 8.45
C MET A 1 -3.17 -11.90 8.38
N ALA A 2 -2.53 -11.97 7.20
CA ALA A 2 -1.08 -11.76 7.09
C ALA A 2 -0.72 -10.28 7.36
N ASP A 3 0.21 -10.08 8.28
CA ASP A 3 0.70 -8.78 8.75
C ASP A 3 1.52 -8.09 7.64
N LYS A 4 0.91 -7.10 6.98
CA LYS A 4 1.53 -6.35 5.87
C LYS A 4 2.64 -5.40 6.33
N LYS A 5 2.81 -5.23 7.64
CA LYS A 5 3.74 -4.26 8.22
C LYS A 5 5.21 -4.65 8.03
N LYS A 6 5.50 -5.91 7.69
CA LYS A 6 6.87 -6.42 7.53
C LYS A 6 7.43 -6.41 6.10
N ILE A 7 6.62 -6.10 5.08
CA ILE A 7 7.02 -6.31 3.67
C ILE A 7 7.30 -4.98 2.91
N GLY A 8 7.09 -3.81 3.51
CA GLY A 8 7.08 -2.57 2.73
C GLY A 8 7.57 -1.29 3.39
N ASN A 9 8.12 -1.34 4.59
CA ASN A 9 8.69 -0.15 5.24
C ASN A 9 10.12 -0.46 5.69
N ASN A 10 11.04 -0.67 4.74
CA ASN A 10 12.47 -0.58 5.07
C ASN A 10 12.89 0.88 4.90
N GLU A 11 12.45 1.73 5.83
CA GLU A 11 12.83 3.14 5.94
C GLU A 11 14.24 3.31 6.57
N GLY A 12 14.96 2.20 6.79
CA GLY A 12 16.21 2.19 7.55
C GLY A 12 17.46 2.64 6.78
N ASN A 13 17.46 2.62 5.45
CA ASN A 13 18.63 3.02 4.65
C ASN A 13 18.25 3.22 3.17
N ALA A 14 17.18 3.98 2.89
CA ALA A 14 16.66 4.15 1.54
C ALA A 14 17.61 5.01 0.67
N ILE A 15 18.66 4.39 0.16
CA ILE A 15 19.51 4.98 -0.88
C ILE A 15 18.67 5.07 -2.14
N ASP A 16 18.58 6.28 -2.70
CA ASP A 16 17.79 6.54 -3.90
C ASP A 16 18.37 5.80 -5.12
N GLU A 17 17.49 5.29 -5.98
CA GLU A 17 17.87 4.57 -7.21
C GLU A 17 18.79 5.42 -8.10
N ALA A 18 18.53 6.73 -8.18
CA ALA A 18 19.36 7.65 -8.95
C ALA A 18 20.78 7.78 -8.38
N THR A 19 20.96 7.58 -7.08
CA THR A 19 22.28 7.58 -6.42
C THR A 19 23.06 6.35 -6.83
N LEU A 20 22.44 5.16 -6.82
CA LEU A 20 23.09 3.90 -7.24
C LEU A 20 23.48 3.92 -8.71
N LEU A 21 22.62 4.46 -9.58
CA LEU A 21 22.92 4.61 -11.01
C LEU A 21 24.10 5.56 -11.25
N ARG A 22 24.14 6.72 -10.57
CA ARG A 22 25.27 7.67 -10.67
C ARG A 22 26.59 7.07 -10.19
N TYR A 23 26.54 6.17 -9.20
CA TYR A 23 27.71 5.44 -8.72
C TYR A 23 28.24 4.49 -9.81
N LEU A 24 27.36 3.71 -10.44
CA LEU A 24 27.72 2.81 -11.54
C LEU A 24 28.22 3.56 -12.78
N ASP A 25 27.66 4.74 -13.06
CA ASP A 25 28.07 5.58 -14.18
C ASP A 25 29.39 6.34 -13.92
N GLY A 26 29.96 6.26 -12.71
CA GLY A 26 31.17 6.98 -12.33
C GLY A 26 31.02 8.51 -12.25
N THR A 27 29.78 9.03 -12.25
CA THR A 27 29.47 10.47 -12.23
C THR A 27 29.23 11.01 -10.82
N MET A 28 29.40 10.18 -9.80
CA MET A 28 29.22 10.55 -8.40
C MET A 28 30.45 11.27 -7.82
N PRO A 29 30.28 12.36 -7.05
CA PRO A 29 31.39 13.01 -6.34
C PRO A 29 32.10 12.05 -5.37
N PRO A 30 33.43 12.18 -5.18
CA PRO A 30 34.22 11.30 -4.32
C PRO A 30 33.69 11.21 -2.87
N ASP A 31 33.27 12.35 -2.31
CA ASP A 31 32.72 12.42 -0.95
C ASP A 31 31.42 11.60 -0.77
N GLN A 32 30.65 11.44 -1.85
CA GLN A 32 29.41 10.65 -1.85
C GLN A 32 29.71 9.16 -2.09
N GLN A 33 30.70 8.84 -2.92
CA GLN A 33 31.15 7.47 -3.16
C GLN A 33 31.65 6.82 -1.88
N HIS A 34 32.53 7.49 -1.14
CA HIS A 34 33.04 6.96 0.13
C HIS A 34 31.96 6.71 1.19
N LYS A 35 30.91 7.55 1.22
CA LYS A 35 29.76 7.33 2.10
C LYS A 35 28.97 6.09 1.68
N LEU A 36 28.82 5.86 0.38
CA LEU A 36 28.14 4.68 -0.15
C LEU A 36 28.95 3.41 0.12
N GLU A 37 30.27 3.43 -0.08
CA GLU A 37 31.18 2.34 0.24
C GLU A 37 31.11 1.96 1.73
N ALA A 38 31.14 2.96 2.62
CA ALA A 38 30.98 2.73 4.06
C ALA A 38 29.62 2.11 4.41
N LEU A 39 28.55 2.44 3.66
CA LEU A 39 27.24 1.82 3.83
C LEU A 39 27.22 0.38 3.32
N MET A 40 27.89 0.08 2.21
CA MET A 40 28.04 -1.27 1.67
C MET A 40 28.77 -2.20 2.65
N ASP A 41 29.78 -1.70 3.35
CA ASP A 41 30.47 -2.46 4.42
C ASP A 41 29.55 -2.79 5.59
N THR A 42 28.59 -1.92 5.89
CA THR A 42 27.63 -2.12 6.99
C THR A 42 26.40 -2.94 6.61
N ASP A 43 26.06 -3.00 5.33
CA ASP A 43 24.88 -3.67 4.80
C ASP A 43 25.24 -4.66 3.69
N PRO A 44 25.41 -5.95 4.03
CA PRO A 44 25.69 -7.00 3.05
C PRO A 44 24.64 -7.11 1.94
N PHE A 45 23.39 -6.73 2.19
CA PHE A 45 22.33 -6.76 1.20
C PHE A 45 22.51 -5.66 0.14
N LEU A 46 22.92 -4.47 0.57
CA LEU A 46 23.23 -3.38 -0.34
C LEU A 46 24.43 -3.72 -1.24
N SER A 47 25.47 -4.32 -0.67
CA SER A 47 26.64 -4.77 -1.44
C SER A 47 26.26 -5.77 -2.53
N ASP A 48 25.53 -6.83 -2.17
CA ASP A 48 25.05 -7.86 -3.10
C ASP A 48 24.12 -7.28 -4.19
N ALA A 49 23.25 -6.35 -3.81
CA ALA A 49 22.37 -5.67 -4.76
C ALA A 49 23.12 -4.79 -5.77
N ILE A 50 24.19 -4.08 -5.34
CA ILE A 50 25.01 -3.26 -6.23
C ILE A 50 25.84 -4.14 -7.17
N GLU A 51 26.39 -5.25 -6.68
CA GLU A 51 27.12 -6.22 -7.50
C GLU A 51 26.20 -6.81 -8.59
N GLY A 52 25.00 -7.25 -8.21
CA GLY A 52 24.01 -7.74 -9.17
C GLY A 52 23.53 -6.66 -10.16
N LEU A 53 23.45 -5.40 -9.74
CA LEU A 53 23.10 -4.28 -10.63
C LEU A 53 24.24 -3.96 -11.62
N ALA A 54 25.50 -4.08 -11.19
CA ALA A 54 26.68 -3.87 -12.03
C ALA A 54 26.84 -4.93 -13.13
N GLU A 55 26.36 -6.15 -12.90
CA GLU A 55 26.38 -7.24 -13.90
C GLU A 55 25.44 -6.96 -15.09
N VAL A 56 24.47 -6.06 -14.93
CA VAL A 56 23.51 -5.74 -15.99
C VAL A 56 24.13 -4.79 -17.01
N ARG A 57 24.55 -5.37 -18.14
CA ARG A 57 25.21 -4.66 -19.26
C ARG A 57 24.41 -3.51 -19.89
N ASP A 58 23.07 -3.54 -19.81
CA ASP A 58 22.21 -2.57 -20.49
C ASP A 58 21.33 -1.82 -19.48
N GLN A 59 21.82 -0.65 -19.07
CA GLN A 59 21.15 0.22 -18.11
C GLN A 59 19.87 0.86 -18.67
N GLU A 60 19.75 1.02 -20.00
CA GLU A 60 18.50 1.51 -20.60
C GLU A 60 17.38 0.48 -20.46
N GLN A 61 17.71 -0.80 -20.69
CA GLN A 61 16.77 -1.89 -20.48
C GLN A 61 16.33 -1.99 -19.01
N LEU A 62 17.24 -1.78 -18.06
CA LEU A 62 16.90 -1.71 -16.63
C LEU A 62 15.84 -0.66 -16.35
N ARG A 63 16.01 0.57 -16.84
CA ARG A 63 15.04 1.66 -16.63
C ARG A 63 13.67 1.34 -17.22
N ILE A 64 13.63 0.68 -18.38
CA ILE A 64 12.38 0.25 -19.01
C ILE A 64 11.70 -0.83 -18.18
N ILE A 65 12.45 -1.84 -17.73
CA ILE A 65 11.93 -2.95 -16.92
C ILE A 65 11.42 -2.44 -15.58
N THR A 66 12.14 -1.56 -14.89
CA THR A 66 11.71 -0.99 -13.60
C THR A 66 10.45 -0.14 -13.78
N ALA A 67 10.38 0.69 -14.83
CA ALA A 67 9.19 1.46 -15.15
C ALA A 67 7.97 0.57 -15.46
N GLN A 68 8.16 -0.50 -16.22
CA GLN A 68 7.10 -1.48 -16.51
C GLN A 68 6.64 -2.20 -15.24
N LEU A 69 7.58 -2.63 -14.39
CA LEU A 69 7.28 -3.33 -13.15
C LEU A 69 6.51 -2.42 -12.18
N ASN A 70 6.96 -1.18 -12.00
CA ASN A 70 6.28 -0.20 -11.16
C ASN A 70 4.85 0.06 -11.65
N ASN A 71 4.66 0.22 -12.97
CA ASN A 71 3.34 0.38 -13.56
C ASN A 71 2.45 -0.85 -13.37
N GLN A 72 3.00 -2.06 -13.49
CA GLN A 72 2.25 -3.31 -13.25
C GLN A 72 1.85 -3.46 -11.78
N LEU A 73 2.77 -3.17 -10.85
CA LEU A 73 2.50 -3.17 -9.41
C LEU A 73 1.38 -2.20 -9.06
N LYS A 74 1.48 -0.94 -9.53
CA LYS A 74 0.41 0.07 -9.37
C LYS A 74 -0.92 -0.46 -9.86
N LYS A 75 -0.99 -0.99 -11.09
CA LYS A 75 -2.21 -1.60 -11.65
C LYS A 75 -2.77 -2.74 -10.79
N LEU A 76 -1.92 -3.62 -10.26
CA LEU A 76 -2.34 -4.73 -9.40
C LEU A 76 -2.88 -4.24 -8.05
N THR A 77 -2.26 -3.21 -7.45
CA THR A 77 -2.73 -2.60 -6.20
C THR A 77 -4.02 -1.81 -6.38
N GLU A 78 -4.14 -1.04 -7.47
CA GLU A 78 -5.35 -0.27 -7.77
C GLU A 78 -6.54 -1.18 -8.04
N LYS A 79 -6.37 -2.27 -8.80
CA LYS A 79 -7.43 -3.28 -8.99
C LYS A 79 -7.92 -3.87 -7.66
N ARG A 80 -7.01 -4.13 -6.71
CA ARG A 80 -7.36 -4.61 -5.36
C ARG A 80 -8.05 -3.54 -4.52
N ARG A 81 -7.65 -2.27 -4.66
CA ARG A 81 -8.27 -1.13 -3.96
C ARG A 81 -9.67 -0.83 -4.49
N ALA A 82 -9.86 -0.87 -5.81
CA ALA A 82 -11.15 -0.73 -6.47
C ALA A 82 -12.12 -1.85 -6.07
N ARG A 83 -11.65 -3.11 -5.95
CA ARG A 83 -12.48 -4.22 -5.45
C ARG A 83 -12.88 -4.06 -3.97
N ARG A 84 -12.01 -3.50 -3.12
CA ARG A 84 -12.34 -3.22 -1.71
C ARG A 84 -13.28 -2.03 -1.52
N GLY A 85 -13.24 -1.03 -2.40
CA GLY A 85 -14.12 0.14 -2.35
C GLY A 85 -15.57 -0.13 -2.78
N ARG A 86 -15.83 -1.22 -3.51
CA ARG A 86 -17.17 -1.59 -4.01
C ARG A 86 -18.13 -2.13 -2.95
N ASN A 87 -17.65 -2.41 -1.74
CA ASN A 87 -18.49 -2.84 -0.62
C ASN A 87 -19.07 -1.67 0.19
N LYS A 88 -18.90 -0.41 -0.26
CA LYS A 88 -19.56 0.75 0.35
C LYS A 88 -20.99 0.98 -0.14
N LEU A 89 -21.54 0.06 -0.93
CA LEU A 89 -22.89 0.16 -1.45
C LEU A 89 -23.82 -0.72 -0.60
N THR A 90 -24.72 -0.02 0.09
CA THR A 90 -26.02 -0.49 0.60
C THR A 90 -26.05 -0.95 2.06
N ASP A 91 -25.73 -0.03 2.97
CA ASP A 91 -26.22 -0.09 4.36
C ASP A 91 -27.63 0.53 4.49
N HIS A 92 -28.57 0.09 3.64
CA HIS A 92 -29.99 0.46 3.77
C HIS A 92 -30.76 -0.47 4.72
N TRP A 93 -30.19 -1.64 5.02
CA TRP A 93 -30.81 -2.62 5.91
C TRP A 93 -30.94 -2.09 7.36
N GLY A 94 -29.98 -1.29 7.83
CA GLY A 94 -30.07 -0.63 9.15
C GLY A 94 -31.29 0.29 9.27
N TRP A 95 -31.56 1.11 8.25
CA TRP A 95 -32.70 2.04 8.24
C TRP A 95 -34.04 1.31 8.21
N ILE A 96 -34.13 0.20 7.46
CA ILE A 96 -35.34 -0.64 7.41
C ILE A 96 -35.60 -1.26 8.80
N PHE A 97 -34.57 -1.75 9.49
CA PHE A 97 -34.73 -2.30 10.83
C PHE A 97 -35.25 -1.25 11.82
N VAL A 98 -34.68 -0.04 11.80
CA VAL A 98 -35.14 1.08 12.65
C VAL A 98 -36.61 1.43 12.37
N LEU A 99 -37.03 1.46 11.11
CA LEU A 99 -38.42 1.74 10.73
C LEU A 99 -39.39 0.69 11.27
N VAL A 100 -39.03 -0.60 11.17
CA VAL A 100 -39.86 -1.71 11.67
C VAL A 100 -39.99 -1.65 13.19
N VAL A 101 -38.90 -1.38 13.90
CA VAL A 101 -38.91 -1.23 15.37
C VAL A 101 -39.78 -0.04 15.79
N LEU A 102 -39.66 1.11 15.11
CA LEU A 102 -40.49 2.28 15.38
C LEU A 102 -41.98 1.96 15.19
N LEU A 103 -42.33 1.25 14.12
CA LEU A 103 -43.71 0.86 13.83
C LEU A 103 -44.27 -0.09 14.90
N LEU A 104 -43.47 -1.04 15.40
CA LEU A 104 -43.86 -1.90 16.51
C LEU A 104 -44.12 -1.13 17.82
N VAL A 105 -43.31 -0.11 18.12
CA VAL A 105 -43.52 0.74 19.31
C VAL A 105 -44.84 1.52 19.19
N VAL A 106 -45.13 2.07 18.01
CA VAL A 106 -46.39 2.80 17.76
C VAL A 106 -47.60 1.88 17.88
N LEU A 107 -47.54 0.67 17.29
CA LEU A 107 -48.61 -0.31 17.42
C LEU A 107 -48.83 -0.76 18.86
N GLY A 108 -47.74 -1.02 19.60
CA GLY A 108 -47.82 -1.38 21.02
C GLY A 108 -48.48 -0.30 21.85
N TRP A 109 -48.09 0.97 21.64
CA TRP A 109 -48.72 2.11 22.30
C TRP A 109 -50.21 2.23 21.98
N LEU A 110 -50.59 2.04 20.70
CA LEU A 110 -51.99 2.14 20.26
C LEU A 110 -52.85 1.04 20.91
N VAL A 111 -52.35 -0.20 20.99
CA VAL A 111 -53.05 -1.31 21.64
C VAL A 111 -53.25 -1.04 23.13
N ILE A 112 -52.21 -0.56 23.84
CA ILE A 112 -52.31 -0.21 25.26
C ILE A 112 -53.31 0.93 25.47
N HIS A 113 -53.26 1.97 24.63
CA HIS A 113 -54.18 3.09 24.74
C HIS A 113 -55.63 2.66 24.46
N MET A 114 -55.86 1.77 23.50
CA MET A 114 -57.19 1.23 23.20
C MET A 114 -57.72 0.34 24.33
N LEU A 115 -56.86 -0.43 25.00
CA LEU A 115 -57.23 -1.27 26.13
C LEU A 115 -57.50 -0.46 27.40
N LEU A 116 -56.73 0.61 27.65
CA LEU A 116 -56.85 1.48 28.83
C LEU A 116 -57.96 2.53 28.71
N ARG A 117 -58.42 2.83 27.49
CA ARG A 117 -59.53 3.75 27.21
C ARG A 117 -60.90 3.04 27.15
N ARG A 118 -60.92 1.72 27.37
CA ARG A 118 -62.14 0.92 27.60
C ARG A 118 -62.39 0.77 29.09
#